data_AF-A0A962SS75-F1
#
_entry.id   AF-A0A962SS75-F1
#
_cell.length_a   1.000
_cell.length_b   1.000
_cell.length_c   1.000
_cell.angle_alpha   90.00
_cell.angle_beta   90.00
_cell.angle_gamma   90.00
#
_symmetry.space_group_name_H-M   'P 1'
#
loop_
_entity.id
_entity.type
_entity.pdbx_description
1 polymer ?
#
loop_
_entity_poly.entity_id
_entity_poly.type
_entity_poly.pdbx_seq_one_letter_code
_entity_poly.pdbx_strand_id
1 'polypeptide(L)'
;MANPLVRSLITILIGVTVLPACAPLVQYRTNYELCVSDRLRPAQECETHALQQLPAHKADANFLLGFIEFDDQGQLWDRRQMWAVLDRLSTESAGKELLMVVFVHGWKHSAKPYDPNIETFRSVLAELSRAEKQISDVTREPQRLVAGVYLGWRGASVTLPWVENASFWERKNTAQK
;
A
#
# COMPACT_ATOMS: atom_id res chain seq x y z
N MET A 1 -45.82 35.12 -9.42
CA MET A 1 -45.10 34.71 -10.64
C MET A 1 -43.61 34.98 -10.41
N ALA A 2 -42.81 33.94 -10.22
CA ALA A 2 -41.39 34.11 -9.89
C ALA A 2 -40.56 34.44 -11.16
N ASN A 3 -39.64 35.38 -11.01
CA ASN A 3 -38.81 35.97 -12.07
C ASN A 3 -37.97 34.87 -12.79
N PRO A 4 -37.99 34.77 -14.14
CA PRO A 4 -37.29 33.71 -14.90
C PRO A 4 -35.77 33.65 -14.65
N LEU A 5 -35.15 34.76 -14.24
CA LEU A 5 -33.73 34.79 -13.84
C LEU A 5 -33.45 34.03 -12.54
N VAL A 6 -34.40 34.05 -11.59
CA VAL A 6 -34.29 33.32 -10.31
C VAL A 6 -34.44 31.81 -10.53
N ARG A 7 -35.24 31.40 -11.51
CA ARG A 7 -35.36 29.98 -11.89
C ARG A 7 -34.06 29.43 -12.49
N SER A 8 -33.36 30.18 -13.35
CA SER A 8 -32.06 29.74 -13.91
C SER A 8 -30.93 29.64 -12.87
N LEU A 9 -30.90 30.53 -11.87
CA LEU A 9 -29.91 30.48 -10.80
C LEU A 9 -30.10 29.27 -9.87
N ILE A 10 -31.35 28.86 -9.62
CA ILE A 10 -31.65 27.68 -8.80
C ILE A 10 -31.28 26.38 -9.52
N THR A 11 -31.47 26.30 -10.85
CA THR A 11 -31.09 25.12 -11.64
C THR A 11 -29.57 24.95 -11.72
N ILE A 12 -28.80 26.05 -11.75
CA ILE A 12 -27.33 26.00 -11.75
C ILE A 12 -26.77 25.61 -10.38
N LEU A 13 -27.44 25.99 -9.28
CA LEU A 13 -27.00 25.66 -7.91
C LEU A 13 -27.21 24.19 -7.55
N ILE A 14 -28.21 23.52 -8.13
CA ILE A 14 -28.48 22.09 -7.88
C ILE A 14 -27.57 21.17 -8.72
N GLY A 15 -27.05 21.64 -9.85
CA GLY A 15 -26.20 20.86 -10.76
C GLY A 15 -24.75 20.62 -10.29
N VAL A 16 -24.29 21.24 -9.20
CA VAL A 16 -22.88 21.16 -8.73
C VAL A 16 -22.65 20.13 -7.61
N THR A 17 -23.70 19.47 -7.11
CA THR A 17 -23.62 18.74 -5.82
C THR A 17 -23.45 17.22 -5.90
N VAL A 18 -22.91 16.68 -7.00
CA VAL A 18 -22.52 15.25 -7.04
C VAL A 18 -21.12 15.11 -7.63
N LEU A 19 -20.11 15.52 -6.86
CA LEU A 19 -18.74 15.04 -7.08
C LEU A 19 -18.65 13.62 -6.52
N PRO A 20 -18.32 12.60 -7.33
CA PRO A 20 -18.12 11.24 -6.84
C PRO A 20 -16.75 11.18 -6.16
N ALA A 21 -16.66 11.67 -4.93
CA ALA A 21 -15.47 11.53 -4.09
C ALA A 21 -15.68 10.41 -3.06
N CYS A 22 -15.94 9.20 -3.55
CA CYS A 22 -15.90 8.00 -2.72
C CYS A 22 -14.59 7.26 -3.02
N ALA A 23 -13.60 7.32 -2.13
CA ALA A 23 -12.61 6.27 -2.13
C ALA A 23 -13.35 4.95 -1.83
N PRO A 24 -13.21 3.93 -2.68
CA PRO A 24 -13.94 2.68 -2.50
C PRO A 24 -13.49 2.03 -1.18
N LEU A 25 -14.47 1.61 -0.37
CA LEU A 25 -14.23 0.77 0.80
C LEU A 25 -13.96 -0.66 0.29
N VAL A 26 -12.73 -0.92 -0.14
CA VAL A 26 -12.30 -2.21 -0.70
C VAL A 26 -10.91 -2.59 -0.21
N GLN A 27 -10.67 -3.89 -0.10
CA GLN A 27 -9.34 -4.47 -0.02
C GLN A 27 -8.75 -4.55 -1.42
N TYR A 28 -7.48 -4.21 -1.56
CA TYR A 28 -6.77 -4.21 -2.84
C TYR A 28 -6.03 -5.53 -3.09
N ARG A 29 -5.48 -6.16 -2.04
CA ARG A 29 -4.59 -7.33 -2.14
C ARG A 29 -5.30 -8.60 -1.69
N THR A 30 -6.31 -9.01 -2.47
CA THR A 30 -7.25 -10.10 -2.13
C THR A 30 -6.76 -11.50 -2.45
N ASN A 31 -5.65 -11.66 -3.17
CA ASN A 31 -5.02 -12.96 -3.42
C ASN A 31 -3.85 -13.16 -2.44
N TYR A 32 -3.88 -14.23 -1.66
CA TYR A 32 -2.89 -14.49 -0.60
C TYR A 32 -1.79 -15.48 -1.00
N GLU A 33 -1.80 -15.94 -2.25
CA GLU A 33 -0.71 -16.73 -2.82
C GLU A 33 0.51 -15.84 -3.12
N LEU A 34 1.68 -16.46 -3.26
CA LEU A 34 2.90 -15.76 -3.66
C LEU A 34 2.88 -15.46 -5.17
N CYS A 35 2.96 -14.18 -5.53
CA CYS A 35 3.28 -13.77 -6.90
C CYS A 35 4.79 -13.58 -7.06
N VAL A 36 5.38 -14.18 -8.09
CA VAL A 36 6.78 -13.97 -8.45
C VAL A 36 6.82 -13.17 -9.75
N SER A 37 7.55 -12.07 -9.77
CA SER A 37 7.73 -11.24 -10.98
C SER A 37 9.20 -11.01 -11.27
N ASP A 38 9.52 -10.86 -12.56
CA ASP A 38 10.83 -10.45 -13.07
C ASP A 38 10.97 -8.92 -13.18
N ARG A 39 9.95 -8.17 -12.75
CA ARG A 39 9.91 -6.69 -12.79
C ARG A 39 9.73 -6.13 -11.40
N LEU A 40 10.50 -5.09 -11.07
CA LEU A 40 10.35 -4.34 -9.82
C LEU A 40 8.95 -3.73 -9.67
N ARG A 41 8.37 -3.31 -10.81
CA ARG A 41 6.97 -2.88 -10.93
C ARG A 41 6.24 -3.98 -11.69
N PRO A 42 5.59 -4.92 -10.98
CA PRO A 42 4.97 -6.07 -11.63
C PRO A 42 3.77 -5.63 -12.48
N ALA A 43 3.44 -6.44 -13.49
CA ALA A 43 2.24 -6.26 -14.30
C ALA A 43 0.97 -6.59 -13.50
N GLN A 44 -0.19 -6.51 -14.18
CA GLN A 44 -1.51 -6.69 -13.58
C GLN A 44 -1.68 -8.00 -12.81
N GLU A 45 -0.93 -9.04 -13.19
CA GLU A 45 -0.91 -10.34 -12.52
C GLU A 45 -0.60 -10.29 -11.02
N CYS A 46 0.33 -9.45 -10.54
CA CYS A 46 0.66 -9.37 -9.12
C CYS A 46 -0.10 -8.25 -8.38
N GLU A 47 -0.92 -7.44 -9.05
CA GLU A 47 -1.56 -6.28 -8.42
C GLU A 47 -2.44 -6.67 -7.23
N THR A 48 -3.17 -7.78 -7.33
CA THR A 48 -4.06 -8.26 -6.27
C THR A 48 -3.37 -9.17 -5.25
N HIS A 49 -2.09 -9.49 -5.43
CA HIS A 49 -1.39 -10.40 -4.54
C HIS A 49 -0.84 -9.67 -3.31
N ALA A 50 -1.15 -10.21 -2.13
CA ALA A 50 -0.65 -9.75 -0.84
C ALA A 50 0.80 -10.17 -0.61
N LEU A 51 1.27 -11.22 -1.27
CA LEU A 51 2.66 -11.67 -1.24
C LEU A 51 3.30 -11.49 -2.62
N GLN A 52 4.42 -10.77 -2.66
CA GLN A 52 5.17 -10.50 -3.90
C GLN A 52 6.64 -10.81 -3.68
N GLN A 53 7.25 -11.56 -4.60
CA GLN A 53 8.71 -11.68 -4.72
C GLN A 53 9.16 -10.91 -5.95
N LEU A 54 9.98 -9.89 -5.74
CA LEU A 54 10.36 -8.92 -6.77
C LEU A 54 11.89 -8.82 -6.85
N PRO A 55 12.44 -8.45 -8.03
CA PRO A 55 13.87 -8.33 -8.22
C PRO A 55 14.41 -6.99 -7.70
N ALA A 56 15.64 -7.01 -7.21
CA ALA A 56 16.42 -5.80 -7.01
C ALA A 56 17.08 -5.41 -8.35
N HIS A 57 16.69 -4.27 -8.92
CA HIS A 57 17.06 -3.84 -10.28
C HIS A 57 18.51 -4.18 -10.69
N LYS A 58 18.67 -5.01 -11.74
CA LYS A 58 19.95 -5.55 -12.30
C LYS A 58 20.85 -6.21 -11.24
N ALA A 59 20.47 -7.37 -10.72
CA ALA A 59 21.34 -8.39 -10.11
C ALA A 59 20.51 -9.62 -9.69
N ASP A 60 21.17 -10.75 -9.40
CA ASP A 60 20.60 -12.01 -8.88
C ASP A 60 20.03 -11.91 -7.44
N ALA A 61 19.58 -10.72 -7.04
CA ALA A 61 19.05 -10.43 -5.71
C ALA A 61 17.56 -10.10 -5.81
N ASN A 62 16.77 -10.69 -4.92
CA ASN A 62 15.33 -10.49 -4.82
C ASN A 62 14.97 -10.01 -3.42
N PHE A 63 13.75 -9.54 -3.26
CA PHE A 63 13.16 -9.25 -1.95
C PHE A 63 11.72 -9.74 -1.90
N LEU A 64 11.23 -9.98 -0.69
CA LEU A 64 9.81 -10.26 -0.43
C LEU A 64 9.10 -8.98 -0.02
N LEU A 65 7.85 -8.85 -0.43
CA LEU A 65 6.94 -7.78 -0.07
C LEU A 65 5.59 -8.36 0.30
N GLY A 66 5.22 -8.24 1.56
CA GLY A 66 3.90 -8.57 2.11
C GLY A 66 3.04 -7.31 2.27
N PHE A 67 1.75 -7.43 2.01
CA PHE A 67 0.74 -6.41 2.29
C PHE A 67 -0.21 -6.92 3.37
N ILE A 68 -0.44 -6.10 4.40
CA ILE A 68 -1.47 -6.34 5.40
C ILE A 68 -2.38 -5.13 5.43
N GLU A 69 -3.64 -5.34 5.10
CA GLU A 69 -4.65 -4.29 4.98
C GLU A 69 -5.56 -4.27 6.20
N PHE A 70 -5.91 -3.05 6.60
CA PHE A 70 -6.79 -2.71 7.70
C PHE A 70 -7.97 -1.91 7.16
N ASP A 71 -9.11 -2.01 7.85
CA ASP A 71 -10.24 -1.14 7.63
C ASP A 71 -10.00 0.27 8.23
N ASP A 72 -10.99 1.15 8.09
CA ASP A 72 -10.90 2.53 8.57
C ASP A 72 -11.07 2.67 10.10
N GLN A 73 -11.37 1.59 10.79
CA GLN A 73 -11.42 1.49 12.26
C GLN A 73 -10.14 0.87 12.83
N GLY A 74 -9.16 0.54 11.99
CA GLY A 74 -7.90 -0.07 12.40
C GLY A 74 -7.99 -1.57 12.67
N GLN A 75 -9.08 -2.23 12.27
CA GLN A 75 -9.19 -3.69 12.31
C GLN A 75 -8.55 -4.30 11.06
N LEU A 76 -8.07 -5.53 11.16
CA LEU A 76 -7.60 -6.28 9.99
C LEU A 76 -8.76 -6.46 9.00
N TRP A 77 -8.51 -6.16 7.72
CA TRP A 77 -9.50 -6.39 6.68
C TRP A 77 -9.85 -7.87 6.54
N ASP A 78 -8.81 -8.71 6.49
CA ASP A 78 -8.93 -10.15 6.55
C ASP A 78 -7.74 -10.72 7.34
N ARG A 79 -8.04 -11.45 8.42
CA ARG A 79 -7.01 -12.11 9.24
C ARG A 79 -6.19 -13.12 8.45
N ARG A 80 -6.77 -13.74 7.41
CA ARG A 80 -6.07 -14.69 6.54
C ARG A 80 -4.95 -14.02 5.74
N GLN A 81 -5.11 -12.75 5.34
CA GLN A 81 -4.06 -11.99 4.68
C GLN A 81 -2.84 -11.82 5.59
N MET A 82 -3.08 -11.41 6.84
CA MET A 82 -2.03 -11.27 7.85
C MET A 82 -1.32 -12.61 8.09
N TRP A 83 -2.08 -13.68 8.28
CA TRP A 83 -1.50 -15.01 8.48
C TRP A 83 -0.67 -15.48 7.29
N ALA A 84 -1.15 -15.30 6.06
CA ALA A 84 -0.37 -15.64 4.86
C ALA A 84 0.97 -14.89 4.83
N VAL A 85 0.99 -13.60 5.19
CA VAL A 85 2.23 -12.82 5.28
C VAL A 85 3.15 -13.36 6.39
N LEU A 86 2.64 -13.57 7.60
CA LEU A 86 3.42 -14.06 8.73
C LEU A 86 3.97 -15.48 8.50
N ASP A 87 3.15 -16.38 7.96
CA ASP A 87 3.51 -17.76 7.65
C ASP A 87 4.61 -17.80 6.57
N ARG A 88 4.52 -16.94 5.56
CA ARG A 88 5.56 -16.81 4.53
C ARG A 88 6.87 -16.34 5.12
N LEU A 89 6.84 -15.32 5.99
CA LEU A 89 8.04 -14.81 6.67
C LEU A 89 8.64 -15.86 7.60
N SER A 90 7.81 -16.58 8.36
CA SER A 90 8.24 -17.68 9.24
C SER A 90 8.85 -18.85 8.46
N THR A 91 8.32 -19.14 7.28
CA THR A 91 8.86 -20.20 6.41
C THR A 91 10.24 -19.82 5.90
N GLU A 92 10.44 -18.56 5.50
CA GLU A 92 11.74 -18.10 4.99
C GLU A 92 12.79 -17.97 6.09
N SER A 93 12.39 -17.51 7.29
CA SER A 93 13.30 -17.37 8.42
C SER A 93 13.82 -18.71 8.96
N ALA A 94 13.19 -19.84 8.62
CA ALA A 94 13.66 -21.16 8.98
C ALA A 94 14.95 -21.58 8.25
N GLY A 95 15.22 -21.00 7.07
CA GLY A 95 16.38 -21.35 6.24
C GLY A 95 17.31 -20.18 5.89
N LYS A 96 16.89 -18.94 6.16
CA LYS A 96 17.64 -17.71 5.82
C LYS A 96 17.51 -16.70 6.94
N GLU A 97 18.56 -15.90 7.14
CA GLU A 97 18.45 -14.69 7.94
C GLU A 97 17.62 -13.64 7.19
N LEU A 98 16.78 -12.90 7.92
CA LEU A 98 15.93 -11.86 7.33
C LEU A 98 16.39 -10.46 7.75
N LEU A 99 16.41 -9.53 6.78
CA LEU A 99 16.35 -8.10 7.06
C LEU A 99 14.91 -7.63 6.84
N MET A 100 14.16 -7.50 7.93
CA MET A 100 12.75 -7.14 7.89
C MET A 100 12.54 -5.62 7.98
N VAL A 101 11.73 -5.07 7.09
CA VAL A 101 11.35 -3.65 7.09
C VAL A 101 9.84 -3.52 7.10
N VAL A 102 9.29 -2.86 8.11
CA VAL A 102 7.85 -2.58 8.19
C VAL A 102 7.61 -1.12 7.83
N PHE A 103 6.71 -0.87 6.89
CA PHE A 103 6.30 0.47 6.50
C PHE A 103 4.80 0.64 6.71
N VAL A 104 4.44 1.69 7.45
CA VAL A 104 3.07 2.09 7.76
C VAL A 104 2.79 3.37 6.99
N HIS A 105 1.84 3.37 6.07
CA HIS A 105 1.68 4.53 5.20
C HIS A 105 0.99 5.72 5.88
N GLY A 106 1.08 6.90 5.25
CA GLY A 106 0.40 8.10 5.74
C GLY A 106 -1.08 8.17 5.33
N TRP A 107 -1.82 9.12 5.91
CA TRP A 107 -3.25 9.26 5.70
C TRP A 107 -3.69 9.53 4.26
N LYS A 108 -2.79 10.00 3.38
CA LYS A 108 -3.04 10.27 1.95
C LYS A 108 -2.84 9.05 1.03
N HIS A 109 -2.39 7.92 1.57
CA HIS A 109 -1.98 6.75 0.80
C HIS A 109 -2.81 5.53 1.16
N SER A 110 -2.72 4.49 0.34
CA SER A 110 -3.45 3.23 0.52
C SER A 110 -2.61 2.03 0.08
N ALA A 111 -3.21 0.83 0.07
CA ALA A 111 -2.63 -0.37 -0.53
C ALA A 111 -2.96 -0.54 -2.03
N LYS A 112 -3.60 0.46 -2.65
CA LYS A 112 -3.97 0.44 -4.07
C LYS A 112 -2.74 0.17 -4.96
N PRO A 113 -2.86 -0.64 -6.02
CA PRO A 113 -1.81 -0.75 -7.02
C PRO A 113 -1.33 0.62 -7.51
N TYR A 114 -0.02 0.76 -7.67
CA TYR A 114 0.66 1.98 -8.13
C TYR A 114 0.58 3.18 -7.17
N ASP A 115 0.22 2.98 -5.90
CA ASP A 115 0.34 4.03 -4.88
C ASP A 115 1.82 4.49 -4.76
N PRO A 116 2.10 5.81 -4.76
CA PRO A 116 3.47 6.32 -4.70
C PRO A 116 4.28 5.80 -3.50
N ASN A 117 3.66 5.57 -2.34
CA ASN A 117 4.36 5.01 -1.18
C ASN A 117 4.78 3.56 -1.42
N ILE A 118 3.97 2.78 -2.14
CA ILE A 118 4.31 1.40 -2.50
C ILE A 118 5.49 1.41 -3.49
N GLU A 119 5.49 2.32 -4.46
CA GLU A 119 6.57 2.46 -5.43
C GLU A 119 7.90 2.88 -4.79
N THR A 120 7.84 3.86 -3.88
CA THR A 120 9.01 4.25 -3.08
C THR A 120 9.47 3.11 -2.20
N PHE A 121 8.56 2.41 -1.52
CA PHE A 121 8.91 1.28 -0.66
C PHE A 121 9.57 0.14 -1.43
N ARG A 122 9.06 -0.21 -2.62
CA ARG A 122 9.70 -1.16 -3.54
C ARG A 122 11.14 -0.75 -3.88
N SER A 123 11.35 0.54 -4.13
CA SER A 123 12.67 1.07 -4.46
C SER A 123 13.65 0.96 -3.28
N VAL A 124 13.18 1.26 -2.07
CA VAL A 124 13.95 1.08 -0.82
C VAL A 124 14.32 -0.39 -0.59
N LEU A 125 13.36 -1.32 -0.73
CA LEU A 125 13.62 -2.75 -0.56
C LEU A 125 14.60 -3.29 -1.61
N ALA A 126 14.50 -2.81 -2.87
CA ALA A 126 15.45 -3.15 -3.91
C ALA A 126 16.86 -2.64 -3.57
N GLU A 127 16.99 -1.41 -3.06
CA GLU A 127 18.28 -0.86 -2.61
C GLU A 127 18.89 -1.66 -1.46
N LEU A 128 18.08 -2.00 -0.45
CA LEU A 128 18.53 -2.84 0.67
C LEU A 128 18.97 -4.23 0.19
N SER A 129 18.23 -4.85 -0.73
CA SER A 129 18.58 -6.17 -1.26
C SER A 129 19.90 -6.15 -2.03
N ARG A 130 20.17 -5.06 -2.78
CA ARG A 130 21.50 -4.84 -3.39
C ARG A 130 22.60 -4.65 -2.35
N ALA A 131 22.34 -3.87 -1.30
CA ALA A 131 23.32 -3.64 -0.24
C ALA A 131 23.66 -4.94 0.49
N GLU A 132 22.66 -5.77 0.83
CA GLU A 132 22.87 -7.09 1.43
C GLU A 132 23.70 -8.01 0.54
N LYS A 133 23.44 -8.00 -0.77
CA LYS A 133 24.25 -8.76 -1.73
C LYS A 133 25.71 -8.30 -1.74
N GLN A 134 25.94 -6.99 -1.80
CA GLN A 134 27.30 -6.42 -1.76
C GLN A 134 28.03 -6.75 -0.47
N ILE A 135 27.34 -6.70 0.68
CA ILE A 135 27.92 -7.09 1.98
C ILE A 135 28.31 -8.56 1.94
N SER A 136 27.41 -9.44 1.51
CA SER A 136 27.68 -10.88 1.37
C SER A 136 28.87 -11.18 0.46
N ASP A 137 29.00 -10.47 -0.67
CA ASP A 137 30.12 -10.66 -1.60
C ASP A 137 31.48 -10.26 -0.99
N VAL A 138 31.50 -9.26 -0.10
CA VAL A 138 32.71 -8.78 0.57
C VAL A 138 33.06 -9.62 1.80
N THR A 139 32.08 -9.91 2.66
CA THR A 139 32.30 -10.61 3.93
C THR A 139 32.33 -12.13 3.78
N ARG A 140 31.77 -12.66 2.67
CA ARG A 140 31.46 -14.08 2.45
C ARG A 140 30.48 -14.68 3.45
N GLU A 141 29.79 -13.83 4.21
CA GLU A 141 28.66 -14.26 5.01
C GLU A 141 27.42 -14.48 4.13
N PRO A 142 26.50 -15.37 4.51
CA PRO A 142 25.26 -15.56 3.77
C PRO A 142 24.46 -14.25 3.63
N GLN A 143 23.98 -13.95 2.42
CA GLN A 143 23.12 -12.79 2.17
C GLN A 143 21.80 -12.93 2.96
N ARG A 144 21.44 -11.91 3.75
CA ARG A 144 20.11 -11.86 4.38
C ARG A 144 19.04 -11.59 3.33
N LEU A 145 17.92 -12.29 3.44
CA LEU A 145 16.76 -12.04 2.60
C LEU A 145 16.05 -10.76 3.08
N VAL A 146 15.94 -9.77 2.21
CA VAL A 146 15.17 -8.55 2.49
C VAL A 146 13.69 -8.86 2.39
N ALA A 147 12.95 -8.54 3.45
CA ALA A 147 11.51 -8.75 3.55
C ALA A 147 10.80 -7.48 4.01
N GLY A 148 9.99 -6.89 3.13
CA GLY A 148 9.15 -5.74 3.43
C GLY A 148 7.75 -6.14 3.85
N VAL A 149 7.17 -5.43 4.82
CA VAL A 149 5.74 -5.51 5.17
C VAL A 149 5.13 -4.12 5.06
N TYR A 150 4.18 -3.96 4.14
CA TYR A 150 3.43 -2.72 3.94
C TYR A 150 2.10 -2.81 4.67
N LEU A 151 1.91 -1.96 5.68
CA LEU A 151 0.66 -1.85 6.43
C LEU A 151 -0.23 -0.79 5.77
N GLY A 152 -1.37 -1.25 5.28
CA GLY A 152 -2.31 -0.55 4.42
C GLY A 152 -3.66 -0.28 5.07
N TRP A 153 -4.27 0.89 4.89
CA TRP A 153 -5.67 1.16 5.17
C TRP A 153 -6.22 2.16 4.15
N ARG A 154 -7.50 2.50 4.28
CA ARG A 154 -8.13 3.50 3.41
C ARG A 154 -7.46 4.87 3.57
N GLY A 155 -6.79 5.35 2.52
CA GLY A 155 -6.25 6.71 2.41
C GLY A 155 -7.32 7.77 2.15
N ALA A 156 -6.90 9.04 2.10
CA ALA A 156 -7.77 10.20 1.89
C ALA A 156 -8.75 9.98 0.72
N SER A 157 -10.05 10.18 1.00
CA SER A 157 -11.11 10.01 0.01
C SER A 157 -11.36 11.24 -0.86
N VAL A 158 -10.65 12.35 -0.57
CA VAL A 158 -10.89 13.66 -1.17
C VAL A 158 -9.58 14.21 -1.71
N THR A 159 -9.49 14.33 -3.03
CA THR A 159 -8.34 14.86 -3.79
C THR A 159 -8.45 16.37 -4.08
N LEU A 160 -9.33 17.08 -3.37
CA LEU A 160 -9.49 18.54 -3.49
C LEU A 160 -8.55 19.24 -2.49
N PRO A 161 -7.56 20.03 -2.95
CA PRO A 161 -6.51 20.63 -2.12
C PRO A 161 -7.01 21.43 -0.90
N TRP A 162 -8.24 21.94 -0.97
CA TRP A 162 -8.83 22.81 0.05
C TRP A 162 -9.74 22.05 1.05
N VAL A 163 -10.10 20.80 0.76
CA VAL A 163 -10.96 19.93 1.60
C VAL A 163 -10.15 18.81 2.26
N GLU A 164 -8.90 18.60 1.82
CA GLU A 164 -7.94 17.67 2.44
C GLU A 164 -7.79 17.86 3.95
N ASN A 165 -7.81 19.11 4.42
CA ASN A 165 -7.71 19.45 5.85
C ASN A 165 -8.96 19.06 6.66
N ALA A 166 -10.12 18.85 6.04
CA ALA A 166 -11.31 18.39 6.76
C ALA A 166 -11.17 16.92 7.19
N SER A 167 -10.54 16.09 6.35
CA SER A 167 -10.27 14.67 6.67
C SER A 167 -9.26 14.51 7.83
N PHE A 168 -8.39 15.49 8.04
CA PHE A 168 -7.50 15.54 9.20
C PHE A 168 -8.28 15.66 10.52
N TRP A 169 -9.30 16.52 10.58
CA TRP A 169 -10.10 16.74 11.79
C TRP A 169 -10.97 15.54 12.16
N GLU A 170 -11.55 14.84 11.18
CA GLU A 170 -12.27 13.58 11.44
C GLU A 170 -11.34 12.51 12.02
N ARG A 171 -10.12 12.38 11.48
CA ARG A 171 -9.13 11.43 12.00
C ARG A 171 -8.60 11.80 13.38
N LYS A 172 -8.45 13.09 13.68
CA LYS A 172 -8.16 13.54 15.04
C LYS A 172 -9.25 13.09 16.02
N ASN A 173 -10.52 13.20 15.64
CA ASN A 173 -11.63 12.78 16.48
C ASN A 173 -11.70 11.25 16.69
N THR A 174 -11.29 10.44 15.72
CA THR A 174 -11.21 8.98 15.87
C THR A 174 -10.01 8.54 16.73
N ALA A 175 -8.86 9.23 16.63
CA ALA A 175 -7.65 8.90 17.40
C ALA A 175 -7.70 9.35 18.88
N GLN A 176 -8.65 10.20 19.26
CA GLN A 176 -8.78 10.75 20.62
C GLN A 176 -9.90 10.09 21.46
N LYS A 177 -10.52 9.02 20.95
CA LYS A 177 -11.47 8.20 21.71
C LYS A 177 -10.78 6.96 22.26
#